data_AF-A0A8A4TME2-F1
#
_entry.id   AF-A0A8A4TME2-F1
#
_cell.length_a   1.000
_cell.length_b   1.000
_cell.length_c   1.000
_cell.angle_alpha   90.00
_cell.angle_beta   90.00
_cell.angle_gamma   90.00
#
_symmetry.space_group_name_H-M   'P 1'
#
loop_
_entity.id
_entity.type
_entity.pdbx_description
1 polymer ?
#
loop_
_entity_poly.entity_id
_entity_poly.type
_entity_poly.pdbx_seq_one_letter_code
_entity_poly.pdbx_strand_id
1 'polypeptide(L)'
;MTKHTMTLENLGTSERQGASVAADSPPSTTNLGMARIQNIEWLLRFLASAVFLGRSWQFLRWDSPLRTIMWKQDWLEGPVAFLTGMSWQAYVTSPTTDMVIQGLTRFMGIWLLACAVLVWTVRGTSRRQGVVIVAGSFLLLFNFSIYFIGKGFQIGQGIEHTLQWATPLFLLAFLRGGDSAIPGTRPSSGFSRKHLLYLKVAIALTFTGHGLYAMGFHPQPGYFVSMIMRCLALDESSARILLNIAGYLDFVVAVAVFIPFLSRVALIYAAFWGFLTAFARVVAYYHPQNLLGWMDSWWYHTVFRLAHGGMPLLALWLERHVDRDR
;
A
#
# COMPACT_ATOMS: atom_id res chain seq x y z
N MET A 1 29.94 39.06 -82.76
CA MET A 1 31.23 39.43 -82.14
C MET A 1 31.13 39.06 -80.67
N THR A 2 31.86 38.13 -80.06
CA THR A 2 33.02 37.32 -80.47
C THR A 2 33.02 36.08 -79.57
N LYS A 3 33.37 34.92 -80.14
CA LYS A 3 33.58 33.64 -79.45
C LYS A 3 34.83 33.70 -78.57
N HIS A 4 34.83 32.96 -77.46
CA HIS A 4 35.94 32.13 -76.95
C HIS A 4 35.43 31.34 -75.73
N THR A 5 35.88 30.17 -75.34
CA THR A 5 36.48 28.96 -75.94
C THR A 5 36.41 27.93 -74.79
N MET A 6 36.02 26.69 -75.09
CA MET A 6 35.99 25.57 -74.14
C MET A 6 37.39 25.22 -73.59
N THR A 7 37.43 24.65 -72.40
CA THR A 7 38.25 23.46 -72.14
C THR A 7 37.55 22.55 -71.11
N LEU A 8 37.53 21.27 -71.44
CA LEU A 8 36.91 20.15 -70.73
C LEU A 8 37.92 19.48 -69.77
N GLU A 9 37.37 18.58 -68.96
CA GLU A 9 37.99 17.48 -68.21
C GLU A 9 38.41 17.75 -66.75
N ASN A 10 37.61 17.26 -65.80
CA ASN A 10 37.96 15.97 -65.20
C ASN A 10 36.76 15.27 -64.53
N LEU A 11 36.70 13.97 -64.76
CA LEU A 11 35.75 12.98 -64.25
C LEU A 11 35.94 12.72 -62.75
N GLY A 12 34.87 12.41 -62.01
CA GLY A 12 35.00 11.96 -60.63
C GLY A 12 33.68 11.81 -59.87
N THR A 13 32.98 10.72 -60.15
CA THR A 13 31.87 10.13 -59.40
C THR A 13 32.04 10.13 -57.88
N SER A 14 30.98 10.44 -57.13
CA SER A 14 30.34 9.53 -56.16
C SER A 14 29.54 10.31 -55.11
N GLU A 15 28.26 10.00 -55.06
CA GLU A 15 27.29 10.35 -54.03
C GLU A 15 27.87 10.18 -52.61
N ARG A 16 27.93 11.28 -51.85
CA ARG A 16 27.76 11.19 -50.39
C ARG A 16 26.36 11.69 -50.06
N GLN A 17 25.42 10.76 -50.08
CA GLN A 17 24.14 10.89 -49.41
C GLN A 17 24.36 11.39 -47.99
N GLY A 18 23.58 12.42 -47.62
CA GLY A 18 23.59 13.02 -46.31
C GLY A 18 23.15 12.02 -45.24
N ALA A 19 24.11 11.51 -44.47
CA ALA A 19 23.85 11.07 -43.11
C ALA A 19 23.82 12.33 -42.23
N SER A 20 22.66 12.99 -42.21
CA SER A 20 22.30 13.90 -41.12
C SER A 20 22.25 13.05 -39.85
N VAL A 21 23.33 13.08 -39.08
CA VAL A 21 23.37 12.59 -37.71
C VAL A 21 22.30 13.37 -36.95
N ALA A 22 21.13 12.75 -36.77
CA ALA A 22 20.12 13.19 -35.84
C ALA A 22 20.75 13.09 -34.44
N ALA A 23 21.36 14.19 -33.99
CA ALA A 23 21.75 14.34 -32.61
C ALA A 23 20.47 14.24 -31.78
N ASP A 24 20.35 13.15 -31.00
CA ASP A 24 19.33 12.97 -29.98
C ASP A 24 19.32 14.21 -29.09
N SER A 25 18.36 15.08 -29.33
CA SER A 25 18.14 16.23 -28.48
C SER A 25 17.71 15.68 -27.11
N PRO A 26 18.32 16.15 -26.00
CA PRO A 26 17.97 15.64 -24.69
C PRO A 26 16.46 15.79 -24.47
N PRO A 27 15.79 14.78 -23.87
CA PRO A 27 14.35 14.80 -23.70
C PRO A 27 13.95 16.10 -23.00
N SER A 28 13.01 16.83 -23.61
CA SER A 28 12.51 18.08 -23.07
C SER A 28 12.04 17.88 -21.62
N THR A 29 12.23 18.91 -20.78
CA THR A 29 11.86 18.88 -19.35
C THR A 29 10.41 18.47 -19.11
N THR A 30 9.53 18.70 -20.10
CA THR A 30 8.12 18.32 -20.10
C THR A 30 7.92 16.81 -20.18
N ASN A 31 8.68 16.10 -21.03
CA ASN A 31 8.58 14.65 -21.18
C ASN A 31 9.02 13.91 -19.90
N LEU A 32 10.07 14.42 -19.24
CA LEU A 32 10.54 13.89 -17.96
C LEU A 32 9.54 14.10 -16.81
N GLY A 33 8.81 15.22 -16.81
CA GLY A 33 7.75 15.49 -15.83
C GLY A 33 6.56 14.54 -15.96
N MET A 34 6.10 14.30 -17.20
CA MET A 34 4.98 13.40 -17.48
C MET A 34 5.28 11.95 -17.11
N ALA A 35 6.46 11.44 -17.47
CA ALA A 35 6.88 10.08 -17.11
C ALA A 35 6.91 9.87 -15.59
N ARG A 36 7.32 10.89 -14.82
CA ARG A 36 7.35 10.82 -13.35
C ARG A 36 5.96 10.75 -12.74
N ILE A 37 5.02 11.56 -13.23
CA ILE A 37 3.63 11.57 -12.74
C ILE A 37 2.98 10.22 -13.03
N GLN A 38 3.20 9.68 -14.23
CA GLN A 38 2.75 8.35 -14.59
C GLN A 38 3.33 7.29 -13.62
N ASN A 39 4.62 7.32 -13.30
CA ASN A 39 5.23 6.37 -12.36
C ASN A 39 4.59 6.40 -10.96
N ILE A 40 4.22 7.58 -10.45
CA ILE A 40 3.52 7.72 -9.15
C ILE A 40 2.15 7.10 -9.22
N GLU A 41 1.42 7.37 -10.30
CA GLU A 41 0.09 6.79 -10.52
C GLU A 41 0.17 5.26 -10.53
N TRP A 42 1.10 4.70 -11.29
CA TRP A 42 1.34 3.25 -11.36
C TRP A 42 1.66 2.68 -9.98
N LEU A 43 2.54 3.33 -9.21
CA LEU A 43 2.88 2.90 -7.86
C LEU A 43 1.64 2.91 -6.95
N LEU A 44 0.85 3.99 -6.95
CA LEU A 44 -0.36 4.09 -6.13
C LEU A 44 -1.43 3.06 -6.52
N ARG A 45 -1.65 2.86 -7.84
CA ARG A 45 -2.56 1.83 -8.35
C ARG A 45 -2.11 0.45 -7.92
N PHE A 46 -0.81 0.15 -8.06
CA PHE A 46 -0.23 -1.11 -7.62
C PHE A 46 -0.41 -1.33 -6.11
N LEU A 47 -0.05 -0.37 -5.27
CA LEU A 47 -0.15 -0.49 -3.81
C LEU A 47 -1.61 -0.60 -3.35
N ALA A 48 -2.52 0.19 -3.92
CA ALA A 48 -3.96 0.10 -3.60
C ALA A 48 -4.54 -1.26 -4.05
N SER A 49 -4.16 -1.73 -5.24
CA SER A 49 -4.56 -3.04 -5.75
C SER A 49 -4.03 -4.16 -4.85
N ALA A 50 -2.75 -4.08 -4.43
CA ALA A 50 -2.13 -5.05 -3.54
C ALA A 50 -2.84 -5.12 -2.17
N VAL A 51 -3.19 -3.98 -1.55
CA VAL A 51 -3.94 -3.98 -0.30
C VAL A 51 -5.30 -4.67 -0.47
N PHE A 52 -6.08 -4.26 -1.48
CA PHE A 52 -7.40 -4.83 -1.72
C PHE A 52 -7.33 -6.31 -2.09
N LEU A 53 -6.39 -6.71 -2.94
CA LEU A 53 -6.22 -8.09 -3.37
C LEU A 53 -5.78 -8.99 -2.22
N GLY A 54 -4.80 -8.58 -1.41
CA GLY A 54 -4.35 -9.38 -0.29
C GLY A 54 -5.44 -9.56 0.78
N ARG A 55 -6.25 -8.52 1.04
CA ARG A 55 -7.39 -8.61 1.97
C ARG A 55 -8.59 -9.36 1.40
N SER A 56 -8.83 -9.26 0.09
CA SER A 56 -9.81 -10.09 -0.60
C SER A 56 -9.45 -11.58 -0.49
N TRP A 57 -8.20 -11.95 -0.77
CA TRP A 57 -7.73 -13.32 -0.62
C TRP A 57 -7.94 -13.84 0.79
N GLN A 58 -7.59 -13.02 1.80
CA GLN A 58 -7.84 -13.35 3.20
C GLN A 58 -9.32 -13.71 3.43
N PHE A 59 -10.26 -12.89 2.98
CA PHE A 59 -11.69 -13.15 3.27
C PHE A 59 -12.29 -14.29 2.46
N LEU A 60 -11.76 -14.57 1.26
CA LEU A 60 -12.30 -15.62 0.39
C LEU A 60 -11.76 -17.00 0.74
N ARG A 61 -10.50 -17.09 1.15
CA ARG A 61 -9.81 -18.35 1.43
C ARG A 61 -9.73 -18.67 2.91
N TRP A 62 -9.59 -17.64 3.73
CA TRP A 62 -9.48 -17.75 5.18
C TRP A 62 -10.77 -17.19 5.81
N ASP A 63 -10.65 -16.53 6.95
CA ASP A 63 -11.78 -15.91 7.62
C ASP A 63 -11.55 -14.39 7.77
N SER A 64 -12.65 -13.68 7.92
CA SER A 64 -12.64 -12.29 8.36
C SER A 64 -12.79 -12.24 9.89
N PRO A 65 -12.32 -11.18 10.56
CA PRO A 65 -12.56 -10.99 11.98
C PRO A 65 -14.04 -10.78 12.31
N LEU A 66 -14.98 -10.73 11.34
CA LEU A 66 -16.40 -10.44 11.56
C LEU A 66 -17.02 -11.26 12.70
N ARG A 67 -16.64 -12.54 12.81
CA ARG A 67 -17.08 -13.43 13.89
C ARG A 67 -16.78 -12.90 15.30
N THR A 68 -15.71 -12.14 15.45
CA THR A 68 -15.29 -11.52 16.72
C THR A 68 -16.39 -10.66 17.34
N ILE A 69 -17.14 -9.92 16.51
CA ILE A 69 -18.29 -9.13 16.99
C ILE A 69 -19.55 -9.99 16.95
N MET A 70 -19.73 -10.79 15.89
CA MET A 70 -20.96 -11.57 15.71
C MET A 70 -21.18 -12.63 16.81
N TRP A 71 -20.13 -13.09 17.49
CA TRP A 71 -20.22 -14.01 18.65
C TRP A 71 -20.01 -13.31 19.99
N LYS A 72 -20.06 -11.96 20.04
CA LYS A 72 -19.88 -11.22 21.29
C LYS A 72 -21.22 -11.04 22.00
N GLN A 73 -21.52 -11.95 22.93
CA GLN A 73 -22.81 -12.03 23.63
C GLN A 73 -23.24 -10.69 24.24
N ASP A 74 -22.37 -10.07 25.04
CA ASP A 74 -22.64 -8.80 25.73
C ASP A 74 -23.11 -7.68 24.81
N TRP A 75 -22.80 -7.76 23.51
CA TRP A 75 -23.11 -6.74 22.53
C TRP A 75 -24.31 -7.11 21.66
N LEU A 76 -24.48 -8.39 21.36
CA LEU A 76 -25.44 -8.84 20.35
C LEU A 76 -26.62 -9.62 20.90
N GLU A 77 -26.62 -10.09 22.15
CA GLU A 77 -27.76 -10.83 22.72
C GLU A 77 -29.06 -10.03 22.63
N GLY A 78 -29.06 -8.78 23.10
CA GLY A 78 -30.22 -7.89 23.02
C GLY A 78 -30.69 -7.63 21.58
N PRO A 79 -29.82 -7.13 20.67
CA PRO A 79 -30.16 -6.94 19.27
C PRO A 79 -30.66 -8.20 18.56
N VAL A 80 -30.04 -9.35 18.82
CA VAL A 80 -30.46 -10.64 18.24
C VAL A 80 -31.85 -11.03 18.74
N ALA A 81 -32.07 -11.02 20.06
CA ALA A 81 -33.37 -11.34 20.63
C ALA A 81 -34.47 -10.41 20.11
N PHE A 82 -34.18 -9.12 19.96
CA PHE A 82 -35.12 -8.14 19.44
C PHE A 82 -35.45 -8.33 17.95
N LEU A 83 -34.43 -8.59 17.10
CA LEU A 83 -34.61 -8.65 15.65
C LEU A 83 -35.10 -10.01 15.15
N THR A 84 -34.72 -11.10 15.81
CA THR A 84 -34.98 -12.47 15.32
C THR A 84 -35.86 -13.28 16.27
N GLY A 85 -36.08 -12.83 17.50
CA GLY A 85 -36.76 -13.60 18.54
C GLY A 85 -35.97 -14.82 19.04
N MET A 86 -34.73 -15.00 18.57
CA MET A 86 -33.89 -16.13 18.96
C MET A 86 -33.24 -15.88 20.32
N SER A 87 -33.12 -16.92 21.15
CA SER A 87 -32.21 -16.89 22.29
C SER A 87 -30.76 -16.84 21.81
N TRP A 88 -29.86 -16.32 22.65
CA TRP A 88 -28.44 -16.30 22.32
C TRP A 88 -27.89 -17.68 21.97
N GLN A 89 -28.25 -18.70 22.76
CA GLN A 89 -27.84 -20.09 22.50
C GLN A 89 -28.31 -20.57 21.13
N ALA A 90 -29.57 -20.33 20.77
CA ALA A 90 -30.10 -20.72 19.47
C ALA A 90 -29.39 -19.99 18.32
N TYR A 91 -29.02 -18.72 18.52
CA TYR A 91 -28.30 -17.92 17.53
C TYR A 91 -26.88 -18.46 17.26
N VAL A 92 -26.09 -18.69 18.30
CA VAL A 92 -24.68 -19.11 18.15
C VAL A 92 -24.52 -20.56 17.68
N THR A 93 -25.52 -21.42 17.91
CA THR A 93 -25.52 -22.82 17.42
C THR A 93 -26.26 -22.99 16.10
N SER A 94 -26.85 -21.93 15.53
CA SER A 94 -27.63 -22.02 14.30
C SER A 94 -26.74 -22.18 13.07
N PRO A 95 -26.89 -23.25 12.28
CA PRO A 95 -26.20 -23.39 10.99
C PRO A 95 -26.56 -22.27 10.01
N THR A 96 -27.78 -21.74 10.07
CA THR A 96 -28.22 -20.63 9.22
C THR A 96 -27.48 -19.34 9.56
N THR A 97 -27.28 -19.05 10.85
CA THR A 97 -26.50 -17.89 11.30
C THR A 97 -25.06 -17.99 10.77
N ASP A 98 -24.45 -19.17 10.89
CA ASP A 98 -23.11 -19.41 10.37
C ASP A 98 -23.03 -19.19 8.84
N MET A 99 -23.98 -19.75 8.08
CA MET A 99 -24.06 -19.56 6.63
C MET A 99 -24.19 -18.08 6.23
N VAL A 100 -24.98 -17.30 6.97
CA VAL A 100 -25.12 -15.86 6.72
C VAL A 100 -23.79 -15.14 6.95
N ILE A 101 -23.09 -15.44 8.03
CA ILE A 101 -21.80 -14.79 8.36
C ILE A 101 -20.71 -15.19 7.36
N GLN A 102 -20.70 -16.45 6.90
CA GLN A 102 -19.84 -16.88 5.80
C GLN A 102 -20.20 -16.16 4.49
N GLY A 103 -21.48 -16.00 4.20
CA GLY A 103 -21.96 -15.25 3.03
C GLY A 103 -21.51 -13.79 3.04
N LEU A 104 -21.63 -13.12 4.18
CA LEU A 104 -21.17 -11.74 4.38
C LEU A 104 -19.64 -11.63 4.23
N THR A 105 -18.89 -12.55 4.82
CA THR A 105 -17.42 -12.61 4.71
C THR A 105 -16.99 -12.77 3.24
N ARG A 106 -17.63 -13.68 2.50
CA ARG A 106 -17.38 -13.86 1.06
C ARG A 106 -17.75 -12.63 0.24
N PHE A 107 -18.89 -12.00 0.54
CA PHE A 107 -19.32 -10.77 -0.13
C PHE A 107 -18.28 -9.65 0.06
N MET A 108 -17.80 -9.45 1.29
CA MET A 108 -16.73 -8.50 1.58
C MET A 108 -15.46 -8.81 0.77
N GLY A 109 -15.09 -10.09 0.68
CA GLY A 109 -13.95 -10.54 -0.12
C GLY A 109 -14.11 -10.22 -1.62
N ILE A 110 -15.28 -10.51 -2.19
CA ILE A 110 -15.59 -10.21 -3.61
C ILE A 110 -15.60 -8.69 -3.85
N TRP A 111 -16.17 -7.91 -2.93
CA TRP A 111 -16.18 -6.46 -3.03
C TRP A 111 -14.76 -5.87 -3.07
N LEU A 112 -13.87 -6.35 -2.19
CA LEU A 112 -12.47 -5.94 -2.19
C LEU A 112 -11.76 -6.40 -3.47
N LEU A 113 -12.07 -7.57 -4.02
CA LEU A 113 -11.53 -8.01 -5.32
C LEU A 113 -11.93 -7.06 -6.45
N ALA A 114 -13.22 -6.68 -6.50
CA ALA A 114 -13.72 -5.73 -7.47
C ALA A 114 -13.02 -4.37 -7.33
N CYS A 115 -12.77 -3.90 -6.09
CA CYS A 115 -11.97 -2.71 -5.84
C CYS A 115 -10.52 -2.86 -6.34
N ALA A 116 -9.89 -4.02 -6.13
CA ALA A 116 -8.52 -4.30 -6.57
C ALA A 116 -8.36 -4.22 -8.11
N VAL A 117 -9.41 -4.55 -8.86
CA VAL A 117 -9.45 -4.38 -10.33
C VAL A 117 -9.80 -2.94 -10.70
N LEU A 118 -10.80 -2.35 -10.03
CA LEU A 118 -11.29 -1.01 -10.33
C LEU A 118 -10.22 0.08 -10.17
N VAL A 119 -9.29 -0.08 -9.22
CA VAL A 119 -8.17 0.88 -9.05
C VAL A 119 -7.29 0.99 -10.29
N TRP A 120 -7.36 0.09 -11.27
CA TRP A 120 -6.62 0.20 -12.54
C TRP A 120 -7.36 1.02 -13.61
N THR A 121 -8.68 1.12 -13.51
CA THR A 121 -9.52 1.80 -14.52
C THR A 121 -10.18 3.07 -14.00
N VAL A 122 -10.07 3.34 -12.69
CA VAL A 122 -10.62 4.56 -12.09
C VAL A 122 -9.98 5.81 -12.68
N ARG A 123 -10.84 6.79 -13.00
CA ARG A 123 -10.48 8.16 -13.42
C ARG A 123 -10.80 9.14 -12.30
N GLY A 124 -10.02 10.21 -12.14
CA GLY A 124 -10.23 11.19 -11.06
C GLY A 124 -11.59 11.89 -11.14
N THR A 125 -12.10 12.12 -12.36
CA THR A 125 -13.44 12.68 -12.63
C THR A 125 -14.62 11.77 -12.28
N SER A 126 -14.41 10.45 -12.16
CA SER A 126 -15.51 9.49 -12.00
C SER A 126 -15.98 9.37 -10.56
N ARG A 127 -17.05 10.11 -10.21
CA ARG A 127 -17.65 10.07 -8.86
C ARG A 127 -18.08 8.66 -8.44
N ARG A 128 -18.70 7.89 -9.35
CA ARG A 128 -19.21 6.54 -9.06
C ARG A 128 -18.08 5.57 -8.70
N GLN A 129 -17.03 5.50 -9.51
CA GLN A 129 -15.88 4.64 -9.25
C GLN A 129 -15.14 5.07 -7.97
N GLY A 130 -15.02 6.39 -7.75
CA GLY A 130 -14.46 6.93 -6.51
C GLY A 130 -15.24 6.50 -5.26
N VAL A 131 -16.58 6.53 -5.30
CA VAL A 131 -17.42 6.06 -4.17
C VAL A 131 -17.18 4.58 -3.87
N VAL A 132 -17.05 3.72 -4.89
CA VAL A 132 -16.78 2.29 -4.70
C VAL A 132 -15.43 2.07 -4.00
N ILE A 133 -14.38 2.78 -4.41
CA ILE A 133 -13.05 2.68 -3.79
C ILE A 133 -13.05 3.24 -2.36
N VAL A 134 -13.78 4.34 -2.10
CA VAL A 134 -13.96 4.88 -0.74
C VAL A 134 -14.69 3.87 0.14
N ALA A 135 -15.77 3.25 -0.35
CA ALA A 135 -16.48 2.20 0.36
C ALA A 135 -15.60 0.98 0.65
N GLY A 136 -14.74 0.57 -0.30
CA GLY A 136 -13.72 -0.45 -0.06
C GLY A 136 -12.72 -0.05 1.03
N SER A 137 -12.27 1.19 1.05
CA SER A 137 -11.35 1.72 2.08
C SER A 137 -12.02 1.75 3.46
N PHE A 138 -13.30 2.14 3.51
CA PHE A 138 -14.10 2.11 4.73
C PHE A 138 -14.32 0.68 5.22
N LEU A 139 -14.53 -0.28 4.31
CA LEU A 139 -14.64 -1.71 4.65
C LEU A 139 -13.36 -2.24 5.29
N LEU A 140 -12.19 -1.82 4.80
CA LEU A 140 -10.90 -2.12 5.43
C LEU A 140 -10.79 -1.51 6.84
N LEU A 141 -11.14 -0.23 6.99
CA LEU A 141 -11.15 0.45 8.30
C LEU A 141 -12.11 -0.22 9.29
N PHE A 142 -13.31 -0.57 8.84
CA PHE A 142 -14.29 -1.33 9.63
C PHE A 142 -13.67 -2.64 10.09
N ASN A 143 -13.11 -3.43 9.17
CA ASN A 143 -12.42 -4.68 9.47
C ASN A 143 -11.29 -4.51 10.51
N PHE A 144 -10.49 -3.44 10.43
CA PHE A 144 -9.46 -3.16 11.44
C PHE A 144 -10.03 -2.73 12.78
N SER A 145 -11.17 -2.06 12.79
CA SER A 145 -11.90 -1.74 14.01
C SER A 145 -12.37 -3.02 14.71
N ILE A 146 -12.77 -4.05 13.95
CA ILE A 146 -13.08 -5.37 14.51
C ILE A 146 -11.83 -6.02 15.13
N TYR A 147 -10.69 -5.98 14.44
CA TYR A 147 -9.42 -6.47 15.02
C TYR A 147 -9.05 -5.74 16.32
N PHE A 148 -9.23 -4.42 16.36
CA PHE A 148 -8.99 -3.59 17.53
C PHE A 148 -9.88 -4.03 18.71
N ILE A 149 -11.17 -4.27 18.46
CA ILE A 149 -12.10 -4.80 19.46
C ILE A 149 -11.68 -6.21 19.90
N GLY A 150 -11.32 -7.09 18.96
CA GLY A 150 -10.88 -8.46 19.22
C GLY A 150 -9.58 -8.57 20.01
N LYS A 151 -8.76 -7.51 19.98
CA LYS A 151 -7.54 -7.38 20.79
C LYS A 151 -7.78 -6.60 22.09
N GLY A 152 -9.03 -6.41 22.51
CA GLY A 152 -9.34 -5.71 23.76
C GLY A 152 -8.96 -4.24 23.74
N PHE A 153 -9.14 -3.58 22.59
CA PHE A 153 -8.86 -2.15 22.40
C PHE A 153 -7.37 -1.77 22.58
N GLN A 154 -6.45 -2.69 22.23
CA GLN A 154 -5.02 -2.39 22.15
C GLN A 154 -4.75 -1.36 21.04
N ILE A 155 -4.35 -0.15 21.43
CA ILE A 155 -4.17 0.97 20.49
C ILE A 155 -3.21 0.65 19.35
N GLY A 156 -2.19 -0.19 19.61
CA GLY A 156 -1.29 -0.68 18.57
C GLY A 156 -2.03 -1.32 17.40
N GLN A 157 -3.04 -2.14 17.67
CA GLN A 157 -3.87 -2.77 16.62
C GLN A 157 -4.66 -1.74 15.81
N GLY A 158 -5.17 -0.71 16.48
CA GLY A 158 -6.02 0.30 15.86
C GLY A 158 -5.27 1.13 14.83
N ILE A 159 -3.99 1.42 15.08
CA ILE A 159 -3.20 2.35 14.25
C ILE A 159 -2.18 1.64 13.34
N GLU A 160 -1.78 0.39 13.62
CA GLU A 160 -0.82 -0.37 12.78
C GLU A 160 -1.30 -0.52 11.32
N HIS A 161 -2.61 -0.55 11.09
CA HIS A 161 -3.17 -0.78 9.75
C HIS A 161 -3.51 0.51 9.00
N THR A 162 -3.05 1.66 9.49
CA THR A 162 -3.40 2.98 8.92
C THR A 162 -3.07 3.09 7.44
N LEU A 163 -1.86 2.69 7.03
CA LEU A 163 -1.48 2.75 5.62
C LEU A 163 -2.35 1.85 4.72
N GLN A 164 -2.86 0.73 5.23
CA GLN A 164 -3.65 -0.19 4.40
C GLN A 164 -4.97 0.46 3.95
N TRP A 165 -5.76 1.00 4.88
CA TRP A 165 -7.03 1.62 4.49
C TRP A 165 -6.84 3.02 3.88
N ALA A 166 -5.74 3.71 4.17
CA ALA A 166 -5.47 5.05 3.62
C ALA A 166 -4.89 5.02 2.19
N THR A 167 -4.14 3.97 1.79
CA THR A 167 -3.51 3.90 0.46
C THR A 167 -4.48 4.11 -0.71
N PRO A 168 -5.65 3.45 -0.78
CA PRO A 168 -6.59 3.70 -1.88
C PRO A 168 -7.16 5.13 -1.88
N LEU A 169 -7.25 5.78 -0.71
CA LEU A 169 -7.67 7.18 -0.62
C LEU A 169 -6.59 8.13 -1.15
N PHE A 170 -5.30 7.83 -0.92
CA PHE A 170 -4.20 8.57 -1.53
C PHE A 170 -4.18 8.44 -3.05
N LEU A 171 -4.52 7.28 -3.62
CA LEU A 171 -4.71 7.13 -5.06
C LEU A 171 -5.81 8.07 -5.59
N LEU A 172 -6.97 8.10 -4.94
CA LEU A 172 -8.07 8.98 -5.35
C LEU A 172 -7.72 10.47 -5.22
N ALA A 173 -7.02 10.85 -4.15
CA ALA A 173 -6.55 12.21 -3.96
C ALA A 173 -5.59 12.63 -5.08
N PHE A 174 -4.65 11.76 -5.45
CA PHE A 174 -3.72 11.98 -6.56
C PHE A 174 -4.44 12.19 -7.89
N LEU A 175 -5.37 11.29 -8.25
CA LEU A 175 -6.09 11.36 -9.52
C LEU A 175 -6.97 12.61 -9.63
N ARG A 176 -7.64 13.01 -8.55
CA ARG A 176 -8.47 14.22 -8.52
C ARG A 176 -7.66 15.51 -8.57
N GLY A 177 -6.49 15.52 -7.92
CA GLY A 177 -5.57 16.65 -7.99
C GLY A 177 -4.98 16.83 -9.38
N GLY A 178 -4.65 15.73 -10.08
CA GLY A 178 -4.12 15.75 -11.44
C GLY A 178 -5.13 16.19 -12.50
N ASP A 179 -6.39 15.75 -12.39
CA ASP A 179 -7.47 16.09 -13.34
C ASP A 179 -7.92 17.56 -13.29
N SER A 180 -7.51 18.31 -12.26
CA SER A 180 -7.86 19.73 -12.08
C SER A 180 -6.91 20.70 -12.81
N ALA A 181 -5.93 20.19 -13.57
CA ALA A 181 -4.97 21.03 -14.28
C ALA A 181 -5.63 21.75 -15.47
N ILE A 182 -5.50 23.09 -15.50
CA ILE A 182 -5.94 23.94 -16.62
C ILE A 182 -5.16 23.54 -17.89
N PRO A 183 -5.81 23.37 -19.06
CA PRO A 183 -5.11 23.11 -20.32
C PRO A 183 -3.99 24.14 -20.55
N GLY A 184 -2.75 23.67 -20.72
CA GLY A 184 -1.56 24.52 -20.94
C GLY A 184 -0.71 24.84 -19.70
N THR A 185 -1.12 24.40 -18.50
CA THR A 185 -0.27 24.51 -17.29
C THR A 185 0.64 23.31 -17.11
N ARG A 186 1.80 23.50 -16.44
CA ARG A 186 2.73 22.39 -16.12
C ARG A 186 1.96 21.28 -15.40
N PRO A 187 2.24 20.01 -15.73
CA PRO A 187 1.56 18.90 -15.09
C PRO A 187 1.91 18.91 -13.59
N SER A 188 0.90 19.19 -12.76
CA SER A 188 1.08 19.22 -11.32
C SER A 188 1.07 17.78 -10.80
N SER A 189 2.01 17.43 -9.92
CA SER A 189 1.86 16.22 -9.12
C SER A 189 0.56 16.40 -8.35
N GLY A 190 -0.45 15.54 -8.52
CA GLY A 190 -1.78 15.71 -7.89
C GLY A 190 -1.79 15.77 -6.35
N PHE A 191 -0.61 15.81 -5.72
CA PHE A 191 -0.40 16.04 -4.30
C PHE A 191 0.09 17.44 -3.98
N SER A 192 -0.47 17.98 -2.90
CA SER A 192 0.00 19.20 -2.22
C SER A 192 0.79 18.87 -0.95
N ARG A 193 1.42 19.88 -0.34
CA ARG A 193 2.12 19.74 0.95
C ARG A 193 1.23 19.15 2.07
N LYS A 194 -0.08 19.41 2.04
CA LYS A 194 -1.05 18.81 2.99
C LYS A 194 -1.14 17.29 2.82
N HIS A 195 -1.12 16.80 1.58
CA HIS A 195 -1.15 15.37 1.30
C HIS A 195 0.12 14.67 1.78
N LEU A 196 1.28 15.30 1.60
CA LEU A 196 2.54 14.80 2.16
C LEU A 196 2.49 14.72 3.69
N LEU A 197 1.94 15.74 4.36
CA LEU A 197 1.75 15.73 5.81
C LEU A 197 0.85 14.56 6.25
N TYR A 198 -0.31 14.37 5.60
CA TYR A 198 -1.21 13.25 5.92
C TYR A 198 -0.56 11.90 5.66
N LEU A 199 0.26 11.78 4.61
CA LEU A 199 1.01 10.57 4.33
C LEU A 199 2.02 10.27 5.43
N LYS A 200 2.77 11.28 5.90
CA LYS A 200 3.68 11.13 7.04
C LYS A 200 2.96 10.75 8.32
N VAL A 201 1.78 11.31 8.58
CA VAL A 201 0.93 10.91 9.72
C VAL A 201 0.53 9.44 9.60
N ALA A 202 0.09 8.98 8.41
CA ALA A 202 -0.27 7.59 8.20
C ALA A 202 0.92 6.62 8.39
N ILE A 203 2.12 7.02 7.95
CA ILE A 203 3.37 6.28 8.19
C ILE A 203 3.67 6.24 9.69
N ALA A 204 3.67 7.39 10.36
CA ALA A 204 3.96 7.48 11.79
C ALA A 204 3.00 6.64 12.63
N LEU A 205 1.69 6.69 12.36
CA LEU A 205 0.69 5.86 13.02
C LEU A 205 0.93 4.36 12.81
N THR A 206 1.25 3.96 11.57
CA THR A 206 1.53 2.56 11.22
C THR A 206 2.75 2.02 11.98
N PHE A 207 3.86 2.76 11.96
CA PHE A 207 5.09 2.37 12.65
C PHE A 207 4.95 2.45 14.16
N THR A 208 4.24 3.44 14.69
CA THR A 208 3.92 3.50 16.14
C THR A 208 3.12 2.26 16.57
N GLY A 209 2.08 1.89 15.82
CA GLY A 209 1.27 0.71 16.12
C GLY A 209 2.09 -0.59 16.08
N HIS A 210 2.94 -0.73 15.07
CA HIS A 210 3.85 -1.85 14.93
C HIS A 210 4.87 -1.90 16.08
N GLY A 211 5.46 -0.75 16.40
CA GLY A 211 6.46 -0.58 17.46
C GLY A 211 5.92 -0.92 18.85
N LEU A 212 4.67 -0.58 19.16
CA LEU A 212 4.02 -0.93 20.44
C LEU A 212 3.98 -2.45 20.65
N TYR A 213 3.75 -3.24 19.60
CA TYR A 213 3.81 -4.69 19.68
C TYR A 213 5.25 -5.20 19.74
N ALA A 214 6.14 -4.69 18.89
CA ALA A 214 7.53 -5.13 18.82
C ALA A 214 8.29 -4.88 20.14
N MET A 215 8.06 -3.73 20.79
CA MET A 215 8.69 -3.39 22.07
C MET A 215 8.10 -4.14 23.27
N GLY A 216 6.94 -4.78 23.12
CA GLY A 216 6.26 -5.47 24.21
C GLY A 216 5.39 -4.59 25.12
N PHE A 217 5.02 -3.39 24.69
CA PHE A 217 4.00 -2.59 25.38
C PHE A 217 2.64 -3.29 25.35
N HIS A 218 2.31 -3.89 24.21
CA HIS A 218 1.27 -4.92 24.10
C HIS A 218 1.91 -6.31 24.05
N PRO A 219 1.17 -7.39 24.36
CA PRO A 219 1.68 -8.75 24.25
C PRO A 219 2.28 -9.00 22.87
N GLN A 220 3.59 -9.27 22.83
CA GLN A 220 4.33 -9.57 21.60
C GLN A 220 3.68 -10.77 20.91
N PRO A 221 3.24 -10.64 19.64
CA PRO A 221 2.67 -11.76 18.93
C PRO A 221 3.71 -12.88 18.74
N GLY A 222 3.36 -14.12 19.11
CA GLY A 222 4.29 -15.25 19.00
C GLY A 222 4.81 -15.50 17.58
N TYR A 223 4.03 -15.12 16.55
CA TYR A 223 4.45 -15.21 15.16
C TYR A 223 5.53 -14.18 14.79
N PHE A 224 5.62 -13.02 15.46
CA PHE A 224 6.75 -12.09 15.26
C PHE A 224 8.04 -12.69 15.77
N VAL A 225 8.01 -13.24 16.99
CA VAL A 225 9.16 -13.90 17.61
C VAL A 225 9.61 -15.08 16.75
N SER A 226 8.67 -15.94 16.36
CA SER A 226 8.92 -17.10 15.49
C SER A 226 9.52 -16.70 14.15
N MET A 227 9.04 -15.60 13.56
CA MET A 227 9.53 -15.10 12.27
C MET A 227 10.99 -14.64 12.37
N ILE A 228 11.37 -13.92 13.44
CA ILE A 228 12.76 -13.53 13.67
C ILE A 228 13.65 -14.75 13.92
N MET A 229 13.22 -15.67 14.78
CA MET A 229 13.95 -16.91 15.04
C MET A 229 14.22 -17.70 13.75
N ARG A 230 13.22 -17.81 12.87
CA ARG A 230 13.33 -18.55 11.61
C ARG A 230 14.16 -17.83 10.55
N CYS A 231 14.01 -16.52 10.40
CA CYS A 231 14.77 -15.75 9.42
C CYS A 231 16.26 -15.65 9.76
N LEU A 232 16.60 -15.58 11.05
CA LEU A 232 17.97 -15.29 11.51
C LEU A 232 18.61 -16.45 12.29
N ALA A 233 17.92 -17.58 12.43
CA ALA A 233 18.37 -18.73 13.22
C ALA A 233 18.74 -18.39 14.68
N LEU A 234 17.97 -17.48 15.28
CA LEU A 234 18.18 -17.02 16.67
C LEU A 234 17.32 -17.82 17.65
N ASP A 235 17.75 -17.88 18.91
CA ASP A 235 16.91 -18.34 20.02
C ASP A 235 15.84 -17.28 20.38
N GLU A 236 14.87 -17.68 21.18
CA GLU A 236 13.74 -16.82 21.55
C GLU A 236 14.19 -15.55 22.30
N SER A 237 15.18 -15.64 23.19
CA SER A 237 15.65 -14.49 23.98
C SER A 237 16.29 -13.44 23.08
N SER A 238 17.18 -13.88 22.17
CA SER A 238 17.80 -13.02 21.16
C SER A 238 16.77 -12.41 20.20
N ALA A 239 15.76 -13.19 19.79
CA ALA A 239 14.70 -12.71 18.91
C ALA A 239 13.85 -11.62 19.57
N ARG A 240 13.53 -11.75 20.87
CA ARG A 240 12.79 -10.74 21.63
C ARG A 240 13.60 -9.46 21.84
N ILE A 241 14.90 -9.57 22.10
CA ILE A 241 15.80 -8.40 22.21
C ILE A 241 15.80 -7.65 20.87
N LEU A 242 15.96 -8.35 19.75
CA LEU A 242 15.97 -7.73 18.42
C LEU A 242 14.64 -7.06 18.09
N LEU A 243 13.51 -7.70 18.40
CA LEU A 243 12.17 -7.10 18.24
C LEU A 243 12.01 -5.85 19.09
N ASN A 244 12.53 -5.86 20.32
CA ASN A 244 12.46 -4.72 21.20
C ASN A 244 13.26 -3.52 20.66
N ILE A 245 14.46 -3.76 20.13
CA ILE A 245 15.27 -2.74 19.43
C ILE A 245 14.50 -2.20 18.22
N ALA A 246 13.96 -3.08 17.37
CA ALA A 246 13.17 -2.69 16.21
C ALA A 246 11.95 -1.82 16.61
N GLY A 247 11.28 -2.19 17.71
CA GLY A 247 10.16 -1.42 18.24
C GLY A 247 10.54 0.01 18.62
N TYR A 248 11.67 0.20 19.31
CA TYR A 248 12.17 1.55 19.61
C TYR A 248 12.52 2.34 18.34
N LEU A 249 13.14 1.68 17.35
CA LEU A 249 13.45 2.31 16.07
C LEU A 249 12.19 2.78 15.33
N ASP A 250 11.09 2.03 15.42
CA ASP A 250 9.81 2.44 14.81
C ASP A 250 9.25 3.74 15.41
N PHE A 251 9.40 3.96 16.73
CA PHE A 251 9.03 5.23 17.36
C PHE A 251 9.95 6.38 16.93
N VAL A 252 11.27 6.11 16.86
CA VAL A 252 12.24 7.10 16.37
C VAL A 252 11.85 7.53 14.95
N VAL A 253 11.53 6.59 14.08
CA VAL A 253 11.05 6.85 12.72
C VAL A 253 9.76 7.65 12.73
N ALA A 254 8.78 7.27 13.55
CA ALA A 254 7.48 7.96 13.63
C ALA A 254 7.60 9.45 13.98
N VAL A 255 8.61 9.83 14.78
CA VAL A 255 8.91 11.24 15.08
C VAL A 255 9.80 11.86 13.99
N ALA A 256 10.86 11.16 13.59
CA ALA A 256 11.89 11.67 12.68
C ALA A 256 11.35 12.01 11.28
N VAL A 257 10.28 11.36 10.80
CA VAL A 257 9.61 11.71 9.53
C VAL A 257 9.06 13.15 9.51
N PHE A 258 8.87 13.80 10.66
CA PHE A 258 8.44 15.21 10.71
C PHE A 258 9.59 16.21 10.82
N ILE A 259 10.81 15.75 11.08
CA ILE A 259 11.99 16.60 11.27
C ILE A 259 12.71 16.75 9.93
N PRO A 260 12.80 17.96 9.33
CA PRO A 260 13.23 18.12 7.93
C PRO A 260 14.56 17.46 7.56
N PHE A 261 15.58 17.53 8.42
CA PHE A 261 16.90 16.96 8.14
C PHE A 261 16.98 15.45 8.41
N LEU A 262 16.11 14.89 9.27
CA LEU A 262 16.05 13.44 9.54
C LEU A 262 15.05 12.72 8.64
N SER A 263 14.03 13.42 8.13
CA SER A 263 12.88 12.82 7.45
C SER A 263 13.29 11.91 6.30
N ARG A 264 14.26 12.34 5.48
CA ARG A 264 14.76 11.53 4.36
C ARG A 264 15.35 10.20 4.83
N VAL A 265 16.17 10.23 5.87
CA VAL A 265 16.79 9.02 6.44
C VAL A 265 15.71 8.13 7.08
N ALA A 266 14.79 8.72 7.83
CA ALA A 266 13.67 8.02 8.46
C ALA A 266 12.76 7.34 7.41
N LEU A 267 12.45 8.01 6.30
CA LEU A 267 11.64 7.46 5.22
C LEU A 267 12.36 6.36 4.43
N ILE A 268 13.68 6.45 4.23
CA ILE A 268 14.48 5.37 3.64
C ILE A 268 14.45 4.14 4.55
N TYR A 269 14.68 4.33 5.85
CA TYR A 269 14.58 3.25 6.83
C TYR A 269 13.17 2.65 6.84
N ALA A 270 12.12 3.48 6.91
CA ALA A 270 10.73 3.02 6.91
C ALA A 270 10.39 2.22 5.65
N ALA A 271 10.84 2.68 4.48
CA ALA A 271 10.67 1.94 3.24
C ALA A 271 11.34 0.56 3.30
N PHE A 272 12.63 0.54 3.66
CA PHE A 272 13.40 -0.70 3.75
C PHE A 272 12.80 -1.67 4.77
N TRP A 273 12.55 -1.21 6.00
CA TRP A 273 11.99 -2.00 7.08
C TRP A 273 10.58 -2.49 6.78
N GLY A 274 9.74 -1.64 6.18
CA GLY A 274 8.38 -1.99 5.76
C GLY A 274 8.35 -3.11 4.71
N PHE A 275 9.28 -3.09 3.74
CA PHE A 275 9.42 -4.21 2.81
C PHE A 275 10.03 -5.45 3.46
N LEU A 276 11.11 -5.29 4.21
CA LEU A 276 11.81 -6.40 4.87
C LEU A 276 10.84 -7.21 5.73
N THR A 277 10.05 -6.51 6.56
CA THR A 277 9.03 -7.15 7.39
C THR A 277 7.92 -7.78 6.54
N ALA A 278 7.44 -7.12 5.48
CA ALA A 278 6.44 -7.72 4.58
C ALA A 278 6.93 -9.04 3.96
N PHE A 279 8.17 -9.10 3.46
CA PHE A 279 8.75 -10.31 2.85
C PHE A 279 9.13 -11.38 3.88
N ALA A 280 9.49 -10.99 5.11
CA ALA A 280 9.85 -11.94 6.17
C ALA A 280 8.76 -12.99 6.44
N ARG A 281 7.47 -12.68 6.18
CA ARG A 281 6.36 -13.64 6.34
C ARG A 281 6.49 -14.83 5.38
N VAL A 282 6.85 -14.56 4.14
CA VAL A 282 6.99 -15.59 3.10
C VAL A 282 8.31 -16.35 3.28
N VAL A 283 9.38 -15.65 3.68
CA VAL A 283 10.70 -16.24 3.92
C VAL A 283 10.71 -17.15 5.16
N ALA A 284 10.17 -16.69 6.30
CA ALA A 284 10.26 -17.42 7.57
C ALA A 284 9.54 -18.78 7.57
N TYR A 285 8.48 -18.90 6.77
CA TYR A 285 7.63 -20.09 6.74
C TYR A 285 7.77 -20.86 5.42
N TYR A 286 8.87 -20.68 4.68
CA TYR A 286 9.09 -21.37 3.41
C TYR A 286 9.15 -22.90 3.59
N HIS A 287 8.27 -23.59 2.88
CA HIS A 287 8.17 -25.05 2.88
C HIS A 287 8.12 -25.57 1.43
N PRO A 288 9.26 -25.99 0.85
CA PRO A 288 9.35 -26.35 -0.56
C PRO A 288 8.50 -27.57 -0.94
N GLN A 289 8.21 -28.45 0.02
CA GLN A 289 7.41 -29.66 -0.21
C GLN A 289 5.91 -29.36 -0.39
N ASN A 290 5.43 -28.18 0.02
CA ASN A 290 4.04 -27.76 -0.13
C ASN A 290 3.97 -26.30 -0.60
N LEU A 291 4.49 -26.05 -1.80
CA LEU A 291 4.59 -24.70 -2.36
C LEU A 291 3.23 -23.99 -2.43
N LEU A 292 2.19 -24.69 -2.89
CA LEU A 292 0.84 -24.11 -3.03
C LEU A 292 0.21 -23.78 -1.67
N GLY A 293 0.27 -24.68 -0.69
CA GLY A 293 -0.26 -24.42 0.65
C GLY A 293 0.52 -23.32 1.39
N TRP A 294 1.84 -23.25 1.19
CA TRP A 294 2.67 -22.17 1.70
C TRP A 294 2.26 -20.81 1.11
N MET A 295 2.09 -20.73 -0.22
CA MET A 295 1.63 -19.51 -0.87
C MET A 295 0.24 -19.08 -0.38
N ASP A 296 -0.72 -20.01 -0.29
CA ASP A 296 -2.08 -19.73 0.19
C ASP A 296 -2.08 -19.14 1.62
N SER A 297 -1.15 -19.58 2.47
CA SER A 297 -1.06 -19.19 3.89
C SER A 297 -0.33 -17.87 4.13
N TRP A 298 0.68 -17.53 3.35
CA TRP A 298 1.59 -16.42 3.68
C TRP A 298 1.69 -15.34 2.62
N TRP A 299 1.41 -15.65 1.35
CA TRP A 299 1.61 -14.69 0.25
C TRP A 299 0.76 -13.44 0.40
N TYR A 300 -0.53 -13.62 0.69
CA TYR A 300 -1.47 -12.51 0.80
C TYR A 300 -1.08 -11.54 1.94
N HIS A 301 -0.45 -12.04 3.01
CA HIS A 301 0.07 -11.23 4.10
C HIS A 301 1.22 -10.30 3.70
N THR A 302 2.06 -10.73 2.75
CA THR A 302 3.10 -9.89 2.15
C THR A 302 2.47 -8.86 1.22
N VAL A 303 1.56 -9.30 0.34
CA VAL A 303 0.96 -8.46 -0.71
C VAL A 303 0.26 -7.23 -0.11
N PHE A 304 -0.66 -7.39 0.85
CA PHE A 304 -1.32 -6.21 1.42
C PHE A 304 -0.40 -5.34 2.29
N ARG A 305 0.76 -5.86 2.71
CA ARG A 305 1.75 -5.12 3.49
C ARG A 305 2.77 -4.37 2.64
N LEU A 306 2.81 -4.59 1.32
CA LEU A 306 3.68 -3.81 0.43
C LEU A 306 3.48 -2.29 0.57
N ALA A 307 2.27 -1.85 0.95
CA ALA A 307 2.00 -0.45 1.29
C ALA A 307 2.86 0.11 2.44
N HIS A 308 3.32 -0.71 3.38
CA HIS A 308 4.12 -0.27 4.54
C HIS A 308 5.52 0.17 4.11
N GLY A 309 6.07 -0.40 3.03
CA GLY A 309 7.33 0.04 2.42
C GLY A 309 7.13 1.01 1.25
N GLY A 310 6.10 0.78 0.42
CA GLY A 310 5.86 1.56 -0.79
C GLY A 310 5.35 2.98 -0.52
N MET A 311 4.55 3.20 0.52
CA MET A 311 4.04 4.53 0.87
C MET A 311 5.14 5.44 1.45
N PRO A 312 6.08 4.97 2.30
CA PRO A 312 7.30 5.72 2.62
C PRO A 312 8.17 6.07 1.41
N LEU A 313 8.33 5.17 0.45
CA LEU A 313 9.04 5.49 -0.80
C LEU A 313 8.37 6.63 -1.57
N LEU A 314 7.03 6.61 -1.65
CA LEU A 314 6.27 7.69 -2.25
C LEU A 314 6.48 9.01 -1.49
N ALA A 315 6.44 9.00 -0.15
CA ALA A 315 6.69 10.19 0.66
C ALA A 315 8.10 10.76 0.41
N LEU A 316 9.12 9.89 0.35
CA LEU A 316 10.50 10.29 0.06
C LEU A 316 10.62 10.93 -1.32
N TRP A 317 9.91 10.38 -2.32
CA TRP A 317 9.86 10.97 -3.65
C TRP A 317 9.20 12.35 -3.61
N LEU A 318 8.08 12.51 -2.91
CA LEU A 318 7.34 13.77 -2.81
C LEU A 318 8.15 14.87 -2.12
N GLU A 319 8.88 14.56 -1.05
CA GLU A 319 9.74 15.54 -0.36
C GLU A 319 10.76 16.20 -1.28
N ARG A 320 11.40 15.40 -2.14
CA ARG A 320 12.41 15.92 -3.08
C ARG A 320 11.84 16.90 -4.10
N HIS A 321 10.53 16.89 -4.33
CA HIS A 321 9.88 17.70 -5.34
C HIS A 321 9.13 18.89 -4.71
N VAL A 322 8.45 18.70 -3.58
CA VAL A 322 7.76 19.79 -2.87
C VAL A 322 8.75 20.82 -2.30
N ASP A 323 9.97 20.42 -1.94
CA ASP A 323 10.99 21.36 -1.44
C ASP A 323 11.76 22.08 -2.56
N ARG A 324 11.61 21.68 -3.84
CA ARG A 324 12.26 22.33 -4.99
C ARG A 324 11.53 23.55 -5.51
N ASP A 325 10.29 23.78 -5.08
CA ASP A 325 9.51 24.99 -5.41
C ASP A 325 9.75 26.13 -4.39
N ARG A 326 10.91 26.12 -3.71
CA ARG A 326 11.44 27.19 -2.85
C ARG A 326 12.65 27.84 -3.49
#